data_AF-A0AAW1ZM90-F1
#
_entry.id   AF-A0AAW1ZM90-F1
#
_cell.length_a   1.000
_cell.length_b   1.000
_cell.length_c   1.000
_cell.angle_alpha   90.00
_cell.angle_beta   90.00
_cell.angle_gamma   90.00
#
_symmetry.space_group_name_H-M   'P 1'
#
loop_
_entity.id
_entity.type
_entity.pdbx_description
1 polymer ?
#
loop_
_entity_poly.entity_id
_entity_poly.type
_entity_poly.pdbx_seq_one_letter_code
_entity_poly.pdbx_strand_id
1 'polypeptide(L)'
;MLDFEFIHYFYCKFHCDCNSGSRSNIEWSTTVDEGRFSDELLKRAHKTSSPLNLLHTDASAVNHEEMPSCSFTHHTLRDHSRLLGEIAFQLDRRILSHVFQEQSRLYGFTVQNIRDKIEQVSIHPLTGMVDEAYKFQLLERHTEITDRLHSLGYNMSLHPAFSEFIVNTYGILKETHDAREPAYNNPEFLRRVIVETAPSRLLKDLLLLLSCLCFMARLDGRSLFLW
;
A
#
# COMPACT_ATOMS: atom_id res chain seq x y z
N MET A 1 11.25 -12.88 26.55
CA MET A 1 11.59 -14.16 25.90
C MET A 1 10.27 -14.85 25.61
N LEU A 2 9.63 -14.49 24.49
CA LEU A 2 8.32 -15.01 24.07
C LEU A 2 8.38 -15.25 22.56
N ASP A 3 8.84 -16.46 22.25
CA ASP A 3 8.28 -17.46 21.34
C ASP A 3 7.90 -17.07 19.90
N PHE A 4 8.86 -17.37 19.01
CA PHE A 4 8.76 -17.50 17.55
C PHE A 4 7.65 -18.44 17.05
N GLU A 5 6.98 -19.22 17.92
CA GLU A 5 5.92 -20.15 17.53
C GLU A 5 4.61 -19.45 17.11
N PHE A 6 4.35 -18.22 17.58
CA PHE A 6 3.10 -17.52 17.25
C PHE A 6 3.04 -17.06 15.79
N ILE A 7 4.20 -16.76 15.18
CA ILE A 7 4.30 -16.34 13.78
C ILE A 7 4.08 -17.54 12.84
N HIS A 8 4.52 -18.74 13.22
CA HIS A 8 4.32 -19.94 12.41
C HIS A 8 2.86 -20.43 12.43
N TYR A 9 2.15 -20.25 13.56
CA TYR A 9 0.74 -20.66 13.67
C TYR A 9 -0.20 -19.81 12.79
N PHE A 10 0.08 -18.51 12.61
CA PHE A 10 -0.70 -17.65 11.71
C PHE A 10 -0.38 -17.91 10.23
N TYR A 11 0.86 -18.27 9.89
CA TYR A 11 1.25 -18.64 8.52
C TYR A 11 0.65 -19.99 8.08
N CYS A 12 0.50 -20.96 9.00
CA CYS A 12 -0.09 -22.26 8.69
C CYS A 12 -1.63 -22.26 8.63
N LYS A 13 -2.34 -21.41 9.38
CA LYS A 13 -3.82 -21.46 9.42
C LYS A 13 -4.51 -20.83 8.20
N PHE A 14 -3.78 -20.08 7.37
CA PHE A 14 -4.25 -19.60 6.06
C PHE A 14 -3.96 -20.59 4.91
N HIS A 15 -3.23 -21.69 5.15
CA HIS A 15 -2.70 -22.58 4.11
C HIS A 15 -3.35 -23.99 4.07
N CYS A 16 -4.44 -24.19 4.82
CA CYS A 16 -5.21 -25.44 4.78
C CYS A 16 -6.58 -25.21 4.13
N ASP A 17 -6.58 -25.03 2.81
CA ASP A 17 -7.60 -25.56 1.90
C ASP A 17 -7.17 -25.30 0.45
N CYS A 18 -6.12 -26.02 0.03
CA CYS A 18 -5.86 -26.42 -1.36
C CYS A 18 -4.48 -27.11 -1.40
N ASN A 19 -4.45 -28.42 -1.21
CA ASN A 19 -3.29 -29.22 -1.60
C ASN A 19 -3.67 -30.18 -2.71
N SER A 20 -3.21 -29.86 -3.92
CA SER A 20 -2.60 -30.85 -4.79
C SER A 20 -1.48 -30.18 -5.61
N GLY A 21 -0.22 -30.41 -5.21
CA GLY A 21 0.88 -30.54 -6.16
C GLY A 21 2.05 -29.56 -6.06
N SER A 22 3.19 -30.13 -5.64
CA SER A 22 4.56 -29.82 -6.05
C SER A 22 5.32 -28.66 -5.41
N ARG A 23 6.38 -29.05 -4.68
CA ARG A 23 7.40 -28.24 -4.01
C ARG A 23 8.42 -27.66 -5.01
N SER A 24 8.88 -26.44 -4.77
CA SER A 24 10.29 -26.10 -4.97
C SER A 24 10.76 -25.13 -3.87
N ASN A 25 11.94 -25.41 -3.32
CA ASN A 25 12.54 -24.79 -2.15
C ASN A 25 13.51 -23.70 -2.64
N ILE A 26 13.29 -22.44 -2.27
CA ILE A 26 14.25 -21.34 -2.54
C ILE A 26 14.68 -20.76 -1.18
N GLU A 27 15.96 -20.97 -0.88
CA GLU A 27 16.65 -20.53 0.33
C GLU A 27 17.04 -19.05 0.16
N TRP A 28 16.53 -18.18 1.03
CA TRP A 28 16.80 -16.74 1.00
C TRP A 28 17.84 -16.38 2.05
N SER A 29 18.97 -15.84 1.61
CA SER A 29 20.01 -15.31 2.49
C SER A 29 19.61 -13.95 3.05
N THR A 30 19.63 -13.86 4.38
CA THR A 30 19.26 -12.69 5.18
C THR A 30 20.50 -11.87 5.52
N THR A 31 20.74 -10.80 4.77
CA THR A 31 21.51 -9.65 5.30
C THR A 31 21.25 -8.43 4.42
N VAL A 32 20.35 -7.55 4.87
CA VAL A 32 20.21 -6.20 4.32
C VAL A 32 20.46 -5.23 5.47
N ASP A 33 21.47 -4.38 5.30
CA ASP A 33 21.93 -3.37 6.25
C ASP A 33 20.96 -2.17 6.26
N GLU A 34 20.23 -2.02 7.36
CA GLU A 34 19.08 -1.12 7.54
C GLU A 34 19.46 0.37 7.48
N GLY A 35 20.71 0.73 7.80
CA GLY A 35 21.16 2.12 7.83
C GLY A 35 21.35 2.78 6.45
N ARG A 36 21.65 1.99 5.41
CA ARG A 36 21.95 2.52 4.06
C ARG A 36 20.71 2.89 3.27
N PHE A 37 19.54 2.32 3.60
CA PHE A 37 18.30 2.55 2.85
C PHE A 37 17.71 3.94 3.12
N SER A 38 17.69 4.39 4.38
CA SER A 38 17.19 5.72 4.75
C SER A 38 18.03 6.86 4.16
N ASP A 39 19.34 6.67 4.05
CA ASP A 39 20.29 7.69 3.60
C ASP A 39 20.22 7.95 2.08
N GLU A 40 19.79 6.98 1.27
CA GLU A 40 19.62 7.16 -0.18
C GLU A 40 18.34 7.90 -0.56
N LEU A 41 17.27 7.79 0.24
CA LEU A 41 15.99 8.47 -0.03
C LEU A 41 16.11 9.99 0.16
N LEU A 42 16.86 10.45 1.16
CA LEU A 42 17.05 11.87 1.45
C LEU A 42 17.94 12.59 0.43
N LYS A 43 18.81 11.87 -0.29
CA LYS A 43 19.77 12.48 -1.25
C LYS A 43 19.16 12.85 -2.60
N ARG A 44 17.97 12.36 -2.97
CA ARG A 44 17.41 12.51 -4.33
C ARG A 44 16.39 13.64 -4.49
N ALA A 45 16.18 14.48 -3.48
CA ALA A 45 15.12 15.50 -3.46
C ALA A 45 15.27 16.64 -4.49
N HIS A 46 16.37 16.75 -5.23
CA HIS A 46 16.57 17.84 -6.18
C HIS A 46 17.17 17.35 -7.50
N LYS A 47 16.31 17.13 -8.51
CA LYS A 47 16.66 17.26 -9.94
C LYS A 47 15.39 17.36 -10.79
N THR A 48 15.09 18.59 -11.18
CA THR A 48 14.11 19.02 -12.18
C THR A 48 14.60 18.69 -13.60
N SER A 49 13.69 18.35 -14.52
CA SER A 49 13.53 18.96 -15.86
C SER A 49 12.92 17.99 -16.89
N SER A 50 11.73 18.31 -17.39
CA SER A 50 11.32 18.06 -18.79
C SER A 50 12.10 19.02 -19.73
N PRO A 51 11.96 19.03 -21.07
CA PRO A 51 11.15 18.20 -22.00
C PRO A 51 11.94 17.76 -23.27
N LEU A 52 11.29 17.15 -24.28
CA LEU A 52 11.48 17.50 -25.70
C LEU A 52 10.42 16.85 -26.61
N ASN A 53 9.67 17.71 -27.31
CA ASN A 53 8.90 17.42 -28.52
C ASN A 53 9.87 17.22 -29.69
N LEU A 54 9.59 16.27 -30.58
CA LEU A 54 10.08 16.33 -31.97
C LEU A 54 9.02 15.75 -32.91
N LEU A 55 8.56 16.58 -33.84
CA LEU A 55 7.61 16.28 -34.91
C LEU A 55 8.36 16.39 -36.25
N HIS A 56 7.76 15.80 -37.30
CA HIS A 56 8.15 15.69 -38.74
C HIS A 56 8.82 14.35 -39.10
N THR A 57 8.45 13.63 -40.17
CA THR A 57 7.96 14.05 -41.50
C THR A 57 7.24 12.87 -42.22
N ASP A 58 6.48 13.19 -43.27
CA ASP A 58 5.52 12.35 -44.01
C ASP A 58 6.06 11.21 -44.91
N ALA A 59 5.13 10.28 -45.19
CA ALA A 59 4.90 9.49 -46.41
C ALA A 59 5.89 8.39 -46.85
N SER A 60 5.43 7.12 -46.81
CA SER A 60 5.16 6.30 -48.01
C SER A 60 4.70 4.89 -47.63
N ALA A 61 3.67 4.42 -48.32
CA ALA A 61 3.01 3.13 -48.14
C ALA A 61 3.87 1.97 -48.64
N VAL A 62 4.02 0.93 -47.82
CA VAL A 62 4.25 -0.46 -48.25
C VAL A 62 3.49 -1.37 -47.31
N ASN A 63 2.54 -2.13 -47.87
CA ASN A 63 1.78 -3.16 -47.17
C ASN A 63 2.72 -4.30 -46.77
N HIS A 64 2.89 -4.51 -45.48
CA HIS A 64 3.29 -5.79 -44.92
C HIS A 64 2.35 -6.14 -43.77
N GLU A 65 1.78 -7.32 -43.87
CA GLU A 65 0.94 -7.96 -42.87
C GLU A 65 1.74 -8.12 -41.58
N GLU A 66 1.64 -7.14 -40.68
CA GLU A 66 2.17 -7.23 -39.33
C GLU A 66 1.10 -7.81 -38.40
N MET A 67 1.38 -9.06 -38.02
CA MET A 67 0.94 -9.75 -36.82
C MET A 67 0.64 -8.77 -35.66
N PRO A 68 -0.46 -8.91 -34.90
CA PRO A 68 -0.78 -7.99 -33.82
C PRO A 68 0.30 -8.05 -32.75
N SER A 69 1.22 -7.09 -32.82
CA SER A 69 2.28 -6.84 -31.86
C SER A 69 1.67 -6.65 -30.47
N CYS A 70 1.94 -7.62 -29.61
CA CYS A 70 2.15 -7.57 -28.15
C CYS A 70 1.94 -6.22 -27.45
N SER A 71 0.78 -5.62 -27.57
CA SER A 71 0.35 -4.46 -26.80
C SER A 71 -0.51 -4.88 -25.62
N PHE A 72 -0.93 -6.16 -25.57
CA PHE A 72 -1.80 -6.68 -24.52
C PHE A 72 -1.10 -6.93 -23.17
N THR A 73 0.16 -7.33 -23.22
CA THR A 73 0.97 -7.63 -22.02
C THR A 73 1.48 -6.37 -21.33
N HIS A 74 1.73 -5.29 -22.07
CA HIS A 74 2.37 -4.10 -21.51
C HIS A 74 1.39 -3.20 -20.74
N HIS A 75 0.08 -3.28 -21.03
CA HIS A 75 -0.94 -2.59 -20.24
C HIS A 75 -1.28 -3.37 -18.98
N THR A 76 -1.51 -4.68 -19.08
CA THR A 76 -1.81 -5.55 -17.93
C THR A 76 -0.72 -5.52 -16.85
N LEU A 77 0.57 -5.54 -17.24
CA LEU A 77 1.67 -5.39 -16.28
C LEU A 77 1.72 -4.01 -15.62
N ARG A 78 1.36 -2.95 -16.36
CA ARG A 78 1.30 -1.59 -15.82
C ARG A 78 0.14 -1.46 -14.83
N ASP A 79 -0.99 -2.10 -15.09
CA ASP A 79 -2.15 -2.10 -14.22
C ASP A 79 -1.91 -2.95 -12.97
N HIS A 80 -1.23 -4.10 -13.10
CA HIS A 80 -0.79 -4.91 -11.97
C HIS A 80 0.24 -4.17 -11.08
N SER A 81 1.13 -3.39 -11.67
CA SER A 81 2.07 -2.57 -10.88
C SER A 81 1.35 -1.50 -10.06
N ARG A 82 0.26 -0.91 -10.59
CA ARG A 82 -0.57 0.06 -9.87
C ARG A 82 -1.30 -0.56 -8.69
N LEU A 83 -1.58 -1.87 -8.71
CA LEU A 83 -2.17 -2.56 -7.55
C LEU A 83 -1.26 -2.48 -6.31
N LEU A 84 0.06 -2.39 -6.48
CA LEU A 84 0.98 -2.23 -5.34
C LEU A 84 0.76 -0.89 -4.63
N GLY A 85 0.62 0.19 -5.41
CA GLY A 85 0.30 1.52 -4.89
C GLY A 85 -1.13 1.60 -4.36
N GLU A 86 -2.08 0.92 -5.00
CA GLU A 86 -3.46 0.84 -4.51
C GLU A 86 -3.56 0.20 -3.12
N ILE A 87 -2.86 -0.91 -2.88
CA ILE A 87 -2.85 -1.60 -1.58
C ILE A 87 -2.34 -0.66 -0.48
N ALA A 88 -1.22 0.01 -0.73
CA ALA A 88 -0.62 0.96 0.21
C ALA A 88 -1.58 2.15 0.49
N PHE A 89 -2.14 2.74 -0.57
CA PHE A 89 -3.09 3.84 -0.47
C PHE A 89 -4.35 3.47 0.34
N GLN A 90 -4.94 2.31 0.06
CA GLN A 90 -6.16 1.86 0.72
C GLN A 90 -5.94 1.56 2.20
N LEU A 91 -4.77 1.02 2.56
CA LEU A 91 -4.39 0.83 3.96
C LEU A 91 -4.35 2.17 4.70
N ASP A 92 -3.60 3.14 4.17
CA ASP A 92 -3.45 4.45 4.78
C ASP A 92 -4.81 5.14 4.97
N ARG A 93 -5.67 5.10 3.94
CA ARG A 93 -7.01 5.70 3.99
C ARG A 93 -7.88 5.05 5.06
N ARG A 94 -7.80 3.74 5.25
CA ARG A 94 -8.55 3.05 6.31
C ARG A 94 -8.04 3.37 7.70
N ILE A 95 -6.73 3.44 7.90
CA ILE A 95 -6.15 3.83 9.19
C ILE A 95 -6.65 5.23 9.56
N LEU A 96 -6.56 6.17 8.61
CA LEU A 96 -7.03 7.54 8.81
C LEU A 96 -8.54 7.59 9.09
N SER A 97 -9.35 6.87 8.31
CA SER A 97 -10.80 6.84 8.50
C SER A 97 -11.22 6.18 9.82
N HIS A 98 -10.44 5.23 10.32
CA HIS A 98 -10.71 4.57 11.60
C HIS A 98 -10.52 5.52 12.78
N VAL A 99 -9.46 6.34 12.74
CA VAL A 99 -9.18 7.34 13.77
C VAL A 99 -10.15 8.52 13.67
N PHE A 100 -10.27 9.13 12.49
CA PHE A 100 -10.99 10.39 12.26
C PHE A 100 -12.40 10.19 11.70
N GLN A 101 -13.23 9.39 12.37
CA GLN A 101 -14.58 9.02 11.88
C GLN A 101 -15.52 10.22 11.65
N GLU A 102 -15.37 11.28 12.44
CA GLU A 102 -16.24 12.47 12.40
C GLU A 102 -15.76 13.53 11.39
N GLN A 103 -14.60 13.30 10.76
CA GLN A 103 -14.02 14.25 9.81
C GLN A 103 -14.45 13.89 8.39
N SER A 104 -15.19 14.81 7.75
CA SER A 104 -15.68 14.61 6.36
C SER A 104 -14.57 14.65 5.31
N ARG A 105 -13.46 15.35 5.60
CA ARG A 105 -12.34 15.58 4.67
C ARG A 105 -11.02 15.48 5.42
N LEU A 106 -10.14 14.62 4.91
CA LEU A 106 -8.84 14.31 5.52
C LEU A 106 -7.69 14.86 4.65
N TYR A 107 -7.82 16.09 4.16
CA TYR A 107 -6.80 16.71 3.30
C TYR A 107 -5.52 17.04 4.09
N GLY A 108 -4.38 16.58 3.58
CA GLY A 108 -3.09 16.73 4.26
C GLY A 108 -2.93 15.84 5.50
N PHE A 109 -3.84 14.89 5.72
CA PHE A 109 -3.69 13.85 6.72
C PHE A 109 -2.91 12.70 6.10
N THR A 110 -1.91 12.23 6.83
CA THR A 110 -1.09 11.06 6.49
C THR A 110 -0.97 10.21 7.74
N VAL A 111 -0.65 8.92 7.58
CA VAL A 111 -0.48 8.05 8.75
C VAL A 111 0.68 8.55 9.65
N GLN A 112 1.70 9.19 9.06
CA GLN A 112 2.82 9.78 9.78
C GLN A 112 2.41 10.93 10.71
N ASN A 113 1.43 11.74 10.32
CA ASN A 113 1.07 12.97 11.03
C ASN A 113 -0.21 12.86 11.87
N ILE A 114 -0.71 11.64 12.14
CA ILE A 114 -1.97 11.44 12.86
C ILE A 114 -1.96 12.17 14.21
N ARG A 115 -0.88 12.07 14.98
CA ARG A 115 -0.79 12.70 16.31
C ARG A 115 -0.95 14.22 16.23
N ASP A 116 -0.23 14.87 15.32
CA ASP A 116 -0.34 16.31 15.09
C ASP A 116 -1.76 16.68 14.62
N LYS A 117 -2.35 15.83 13.77
CA LYS A 117 -3.70 16.04 13.27
C LYS A 117 -4.76 15.89 14.35
N ILE A 118 -4.59 14.99 15.31
CA ILE A 118 -5.46 14.88 16.49
C ILE A 118 -5.44 16.20 17.27
N GLU A 119 -4.26 16.75 17.55
CA GLU A 119 -4.16 18.04 18.26
C GLU A 119 -4.83 19.18 17.50
N GLN A 120 -4.68 19.23 16.17
CA GLN A 120 -5.29 20.25 15.33
C GLN A 120 -6.82 20.17 15.31
N VAL A 121 -7.39 18.98 15.11
CA VAL A 121 -8.85 18.82 14.98
C VAL A 121 -9.58 18.91 16.32
N SER A 122 -8.88 18.73 17.44
CA SER A 122 -9.45 18.90 18.77
C SER A 122 -9.58 20.35 19.20
N ILE A 123 -9.02 21.32 18.46
CA ILE A 123 -9.18 22.74 18.75
C ILE A 123 -10.47 23.24 18.12
N HIS A 124 -11.38 23.76 18.95
CA HIS A 124 -12.62 24.31 18.48
C HIS A 124 -12.37 25.62 17.69
N PRO A 125 -12.82 25.73 16.42
CA PRO A 125 -12.38 26.78 15.50
C PRO A 125 -12.79 28.19 15.93
N LEU A 126 -13.88 28.33 16.70
CA LEU A 126 -14.40 29.63 17.12
C LEU A 126 -13.89 30.09 18.49
N THR A 127 -13.47 29.17 19.34
CA THR A 127 -13.10 29.47 20.74
C THR A 127 -11.61 29.30 20.99
N GLY A 128 -10.89 28.56 20.12
CA GLY A 128 -9.50 28.21 20.31
C GLY A 128 -9.26 27.24 21.48
N MET A 129 -10.32 26.78 22.13
CA MET A 129 -10.26 25.85 23.25
C MET A 129 -10.13 24.42 22.74
N VAL A 130 -9.38 23.60 23.46
CA VAL A 130 -9.24 22.17 23.16
C VAL A 130 -10.44 21.42 23.74
N ASP A 131 -11.11 20.64 22.90
CA ASP A 131 -12.03 19.61 23.34
C ASP A 131 -11.23 18.38 23.79
N GLU A 132 -10.92 18.33 25.08
CA GLU A 132 -10.13 17.25 25.67
C GLU A 132 -10.83 15.89 25.60
N ALA A 133 -12.17 15.86 25.65
CA ALA A 133 -12.92 14.62 25.55
C ALA A 133 -12.81 14.04 24.13
N TYR A 134 -12.99 14.88 23.11
CA TYR A 134 -12.81 14.48 21.72
C TYR A 134 -11.35 14.09 21.42
N LYS A 135 -10.38 14.87 21.91
CA LYS A 135 -8.95 14.55 21.79
C LYS A 135 -8.64 13.17 22.36
N PHE A 136 -9.11 12.89 23.58
CA PHE A 136 -8.89 11.62 24.25
C PHE A 136 -9.43 10.44 23.42
N GLN A 137 -10.65 10.56 22.89
CA GLN A 137 -11.25 9.52 22.05
C GLN A 137 -10.43 9.23 20.78
N LEU A 138 -9.92 10.28 20.12
CA LEU A 138 -9.07 10.09 18.93
C LEU A 138 -7.74 9.41 19.29
N LEU A 139 -7.13 9.78 20.41
CA LEU A 139 -5.89 9.17 20.89
C LEU A 139 -6.08 7.69 21.26
N GLU A 140 -7.22 7.35 21.88
CA GLU A 140 -7.59 5.98 22.21
C GLU A 140 -7.72 5.13 20.95
N ARG A 141 -8.52 5.57 19.97
CA ARG A 141 -8.67 4.87 18.67
C ARG A 141 -7.33 4.71 17.94
N HIS A 142 -6.51 5.76 17.93
CA HIS A 142 -5.19 5.71 17.31
C HIS A 142 -4.27 4.69 18.00
N THR A 143 -4.31 4.62 19.34
CA THR A 143 -3.49 3.66 20.10
C THR A 143 -3.99 2.24 19.85
N GLU A 144 -5.30 2.01 19.92
CA GLU A 144 -5.91 0.71 19.65
C GLU A 144 -5.52 0.17 18.27
N ILE A 145 -5.66 1.00 17.22
CA ILE A 145 -5.36 0.55 15.87
C ILE A 145 -3.87 0.34 15.65
N THR A 146 -3.03 1.19 16.26
CA THR A 146 -1.58 1.05 16.19
C THR A 146 -1.13 -0.24 16.85
N ASP A 147 -1.64 -0.58 18.03
CA ASP A 147 -1.28 -1.81 18.74
C ASP A 147 -1.68 -3.06 17.96
N ARG A 148 -2.89 -3.05 17.38
CA ARG A 148 -3.38 -4.13 16.52
C ARG A 148 -2.50 -4.29 15.27
N LEU A 149 -2.15 -3.21 14.58
CA LEU A 149 -1.27 -3.27 13.41
C LEU A 149 0.16 -3.67 13.79
N HIS A 150 0.67 -3.20 14.92
CA HIS A 150 1.97 -3.59 15.44
C HIS A 150 2.05 -5.10 15.73
N SER A 151 0.97 -5.71 16.24
CA SER A 151 0.88 -7.16 16.43
C SER A 151 1.00 -7.98 15.13
N LEU A 152 0.71 -7.36 13.97
CA LEU A 152 0.90 -7.95 12.65
C LEU A 152 2.31 -7.72 12.09
N GLY A 153 3.12 -6.89 12.75
CA GLY A 153 4.46 -6.49 12.32
C GLY A 153 4.55 -5.08 11.73
N TYR A 154 3.44 -4.32 11.69
CA TYR A 154 3.45 -2.94 11.17
C TYR A 154 4.15 -1.98 12.13
N ASN A 155 5.30 -1.48 11.71
CA ASN A 155 6.06 -0.43 12.38
C ASN A 155 5.63 0.98 11.92
N MET A 156 5.12 1.81 12.83
CA MET A 156 4.67 3.20 12.58
C MET A 156 5.79 4.18 12.21
N SER A 157 7.06 3.86 12.51
CA SER A 157 8.20 4.71 12.14
C SER A 157 8.71 4.44 10.72
N LEU A 158 8.35 3.30 10.14
CA LEU A 158 8.88 2.84 8.84
C LEU A 158 7.78 2.74 7.78
N HIS A 159 6.71 2.00 8.08
CA HIS A 159 5.72 1.64 7.08
C HIS A 159 4.87 2.80 6.57
N PRO A 160 4.58 3.86 7.34
CA PRO A 160 3.94 5.04 6.78
C PRO A 160 4.77 5.74 5.70
N ALA A 161 6.09 5.85 5.88
CA ALA A 161 6.98 6.42 4.86
C ALA A 161 7.16 5.47 3.66
N PHE A 162 7.23 4.17 3.93
CA PHE A 162 7.25 3.14 2.90
C PHE A 162 5.95 3.14 2.06
N SER A 163 4.78 3.22 2.69
CA SER A 163 3.47 3.29 2.02
C SER A 163 3.41 4.47 1.06
N GLU A 164 3.80 5.65 1.54
CA GLU A 164 3.91 6.87 0.71
C GLU A 164 4.88 6.67 -0.47
N PHE A 165 6.05 6.06 -0.23
CA PHE A 165 7.00 5.74 -1.29
C PHE A 165 6.41 4.80 -2.34
N ILE A 166 5.69 3.75 -1.93
CA ILE A 166 5.05 2.79 -2.83
C ILE A 166 3.96 3.49 -3.66
N VAL A 167 3.10 4.30 -3.04
CA VAL A 167 2.06 5.08 -3.72
C VAL A 167 2.68 6.03 -4.75
N ASN A 168 3.75 6.73 -4.39
CA ASN A 168 4.42 7.67 -5.29
C ASN A 168 5.15 6.96 -6.44
N THR A 169 5.66 5.76 -6.21
CA THR A 169 6.43 4.98 -7.19
C THR A 169 5.51 4.27 -8.20
N TYR A 170 4.46 3.62 -7.71
CA TYR A 170 3.60 2.74 -8.51
C TYR A 170 2.29 3.41 -8.93
N GLY A 171 1.89 4.48 -8.24
CA GLY A 171 0.63 5.17 -8.47
C GLY A 171 -0.57 4.40 -7.94
N ILE A 172 -1.71 5.08 -7.95
CA ILE A 172 -3.02 4.56 -7.51
C ILE A 172 -3.80 4.11 -8.75
N LEU A 173 -4.68 3.12 -8.60
CA LEU A 173 -5.58 2.71 -9.67
C LEU A 173 -6.63 3.80 -9.86
N LYS A 174 -6.76 4.32 -11.08
CA LYS A 174 -7.86 5.24 -11.38
C LYS A 174 -9.14 4.42 -11.51
N GLU A 175 -10.27 4.95 -11.06
CA GLU A 175 -11.58 4.34 -11.27
C GLU A 175 -11.82 4.14 -12.78
N THR A 176 -11.50 2.95 -13.29
CA THR A 176 -11.84 2.49 -14.65
C THR A 176 -12.85 1.35 -14.53
N HIS A 177 -13.53 0.99 -15.61
CA HIS A 177 -14.48 -0.12 -15.58
C HIS A 177 -13.85 -1.45 -15.11
N ASP A 178 -12.52 -1.60 -15.24
CA ASP A 178 -11.72 -2.76 -14.82
C ASP A 178 -11.42 -2.77 -13.30
N ALA A 179 -11.51 -1.61 -12.62
CA ALA A 179 -11.33 -1.52 -11.17
C ALA A 179 -12.41 -2.33 -10.40
N ARG A 180 -13.58 -2.54 -10.98
CA ARG A 180 -14.65 -3.35 -10.37
C ARG A 180 -14.47 -4.85 -10.58
N GLU A 181 -13.31 -5.30 -11.07
CA GLU A 181 -13.03 -6.72 -11.18
C GLU A 181 -13.13 -7.41 -9.80
N PRO A 182 -13.95 -8.47 -9.67
CA PRO A 182 -14.07 -9.20 -8.41
C PRO A 182 -12.74 -9.81 -7.96
N ALA A 183 -11.78 -9.98 -8.87
CA ALA A 183 -10.43 -10.44 -8.60
C ALA A 183 -9.66 -9.52 -7.64
N TYR A 184 -9.89 -8.20 -7.68
CA TYR A 184 -9.18 -7.23 -6.82
C TYR A 184 -9.62 -7.28 -5.36
N ASN A 185 -10.76 -7.92 -5.07
CA ASN A 185 -11.20 -8.21 -3.71
C ASN A 185 -10.68 -9.55 -3.18
N ASN A 186 -9.92 -10.31 -3.98
CA ASN A 186 -9.34 -11.58 -3.55
C ASN A 186 -7.90 -11.37 -3.02
N PRO A 187 -7.64 -11.61 -1.72
CA PRO A 187 -6.31 -11.42 -1.15
C PRO A 187 -5.25 -12.35 -1.75
N GLU A 188 -5.62 -13.56 -2.19
CA GLU A 188 -4.69 -14.51 -2.82
C GLU A 188 -4.29 -14.07 -4.23
N PHE A 189 -5.19 -13.38 -4.94
CA PHE A 189 -4.84 -12.75 -6.20
C PHE A 189 -3.84 -11.61 -5.99
N LEU A 190 -4.13 -10.70 -5.04
CA LEU A 190 -3.22 -9.58 -4.72
C LEU A 190 -1.85 -10.06 -4.25
N ARG A 191 -1.81 -11.14 -3.46
CA ARG A 191 -0.56 -11.77 -3.03
C ARG A 191 0.27 -12.26 -4.22
N ARG A 192 -0.35 -12.92 -5.21
CA ARG A 192 0.34 -13.35 -6.43
C ARG A 192 0.87 -12.17 -7.23
N VAL A 193 0.05 -11.13 -7.42
CA VAL A 193 0.47 -9.89 -8.10
C VAL A 193 1.70 -9.27 -7.43
N ILE A 194 1.72 -9.20 -6.09
CA ILE A 194 2.88 -8.70 -5.34
C ILE A 194 4.12 -9.56 -5.64
N VAL A 195 4.01 -10.89 -5.57
CA VAL A 195 5.14 -11.81 -5.80
C VAL A 195 5.68 -11.70 -7.23
N GLU A 196 4.81 -11.51 -8.22
CA GLU A 196 5.19 -11.41 -9.64
C GLU A 196 5.74 -10.05 -10.03
N THR A 197 5.27 -8.97 -9.39
CA THR A 197 5.52 -7.59 -9.84
C THR A 197 6.49 -6.82 -8.94
N ALA A 198 6.55 -7.15 -7.64
CA ALA A 198 7.36 -6.40 -6.70
C ALA A 198 8.86 -6.75 -6.82
N PRO A 199 9.76 -5.76 -6.74
CA PRO A 199 11.18 -6.02 -6.52
C PRO A 199 11.38 -6.82 -5.23
N SER A 200 12.30 -7.78 -5.25
CA SER A 200 12.57 -8.67 -4.10
C SER A 200 12.87 -7.92 -2.79
N ARG A 201 13.46 -6.73 -2.89
CA ARG A 201 13.77 -5.86 -1.74
C ARG A 201 12.53 -5.28 -1.04
N LEU A 202 11.42 -5.13 -1.75
CA LEU A 202 10.19 -4.51 -1.24
C LEU A 202 9.11 -5.56 -0.90
N LEU A 203 9.35 -6.82 -1.29
CA LEU A 203 8.38 -7.91 -1.26
C LEU A 203 7.82 -8.16 0.15
N LYS A 204 8.69 -8.24 1.15
CA LYS A 204 8.29 -8.50 2.54
C LYS A 204 7.35 -7.42 3.06
N ASP A 205 7.72 -6.16 2.89
CA ASP A 205 6.95 -5.04 3.43
C ASP A 205 5.64 -4.84 2.66
N LEU A 206 5.61 -5.08 1.34
CA LEU A 206 4.36 -5.08 0.56
C LEU A 206 3.38 -6.18 1.00
N LEU A 207 3.86 -7.40 1.26
CA LEU A 207 3.03 -8.48 1.78
C LEU A 207 2.49 -8.15 3.18
N LEU A 208 3.27 -7.46 4.00
CA LEU A 208 2.83 -6.95 5.30
C LEU A 208 1.74 -5.88 5.15
N LEU A 209 1.90 -4.92 4.22
CA LEU A 209 0.85 -3.92 3.94
C LEU A 209 -0.45 -4.60 3.50
N LEU A 210 -0.38 -5.60 2.62
CA LEU A 210 -1.55 -6.39 2.22
C LEU A 210 -2.20 -7.10 3.42
N SER A 211 -1.40 -7.73 4.30
CA SER A 211 -1.92 -8.39 5.50
C SER A 211 -2.64 -7.41 6.43
N CYS A 212 -2.08 -6.20 6.59
CA CYS A 212 -2.68 -5.12 7.36
C CYS A 212 -3.98 -4.63 6.70
N LEU A 213 -4.01 -4.47 5.38
CA LEU A 213 -5.21 -4.07 4.64
C LEU A 213 -6.33 -5.11 4.80
N CYS A 214 -6.02 -6.40 4.70
CA CYS A 214 -6.98 -7.47 4.95
C CYS A 214 -7.50 -7.50 6.39
N PHE A 215 -6.66 -7.13 7.36
CA PHE A 215 -7.10 -6.94 8.74
C PHE A 215 -8.06 -5.75 8.86
N MET A 216 -7.71 -4.59 8.30
CA MET A 216 -8.56 -3.40 8.32
C MET A 216 -9.91 -3.65 7.63
N ALA A 217 -9.91 -4.35 6.49
CA ALA A 217 -11.14 -4.70 5.75
C ALA A 217 -12.07 -5.63 6.53
N ARG A 218 -11.51 -6.54 7.33
CA ARG A 218 -12.31 -7.36 8.25
C ARG A 218 -12.83 -6.56 9.43
N LEU A 219 -12.04 -5.59 9.91
CA LEU A 219 -12.41 -4.73 11.03
C LEU A 219 -13.57 -3.79 10.68
N ASP A 220 -13.57 -3.22 9.47
CA ASP A 220 -14.62 -2.30 9.01
C ASP A 220 -15.77 -3.00 8.24
N GLY A 221 -15.60 -4.27 7.89
CA GLY A 221 -16.59 -5.08 7.17
C GLY A 221 -16.77 -4.68 5.70
N ARG A 222 -15.77 -4.04 5.08
CA ARG A 222 -15.84 -3.55 3.69
C ARG A 222 -15.00 -4.40 2.73
N SER A 223 -15.22 -4.20 1.42
CA SER A 223 -14.35 -4.71 0.33
C SER A 223 -12.90 -4.30 0.54
N LEU A 224 -11.89 -4.90 -0.12
CA LEU A 224 -10.48 -4.51 0.07
C LEU A 224 -10.19 -3.13 -0.54
N PHE A 225 -10.78 -2.83 -1.68
CA PHE A 225 -10.68 -1.53 -2.32
C PHE A 225 -12.00 -0.78 -2.22
N LEU A 226 -11.90 0.49 -1.83
CA LEU A 226 -12.99 1.45 -1.78
C LEU A 226 -12.79 2.41 -2.95
N TRP A 227 -13.72 2.38 -3.89
CA TRP A 227 -13.75 3.26 -5.07
C TRP A 227 -14.32 4.63 -4.71
#